data_AF-A0AAD6WMZ6-F1
#
_entry.id   AF-A0AAD6WMZ6-F1
#
_cell.length_a   1.000
_cell.length_b   1.000
_cell.length_c   1.000
_cell.angle_alpha   90.00
_cell.angle_beta   90.00
_cell.angle_gamma   90.00
#
_symmetry.space_group_name_H-M   'P 1'
#
loop_
_entity.id
_entity.type
_entity.pdbx_description
1 polymer ?
#
loop_
_entity_poly.entity_id
_entity_poly.type
_entity_poly.pdbx_seq_one_letter_code
_entity_poly.pdbx_strand_id
1 'polypeptide(L)' 'RGRPKRLDAHDRRIACRMIRSGEAQTAADVQRDRFPDVPAWTVRQALQQEGLNGRRK' A
#
# COMPACT_ATOMS: atom_id res chain seq x y z
N ARG A 1 -22.68 -0.64 4.34
CA ARG A 1 -21.35 -0.72 3.68
C ARG A 1 -20.44 0.29 4.36
N GLY A 2 -19.65 -0.15 5.35
CA GLY A 2 -18.71 0.71 6.09
C GLY A 2 -17.55 1.12 5.19
N ARG A 3 -17.23 2.41 5.17
CA ARG A 3 -16.12 2.95 4.38
C ARG A 3 -14.82 2.35 4.93
N PRO A 4 -13.99 1.67 4.13
CA PRO A 4 -12.72 1.11 4.60
C PRO A 4 -11.84 2.25 5.12
N LYS A 5 -11.09 2.00 6.19
CA LYS A 5 -10.11 2.94 6.75
C LYS A 5 -9.20 3.38 5.59
N ARG A 6 -9.24 4.67 5.27
CA ARG A 6 -8.40 5.25 4.22
C ARG A 6 -6.98 5.34 4.77
N LEU A 7 -6.01 4.92 3.97
CA LEU A 7 -4.60 5.26 4.21
C LEU A 7 -4.46 6.78 4.18
N ASP A 8 -3.95 7.33 5.27
CA ASP A 8 -3.70 8.75 5.35
C ASP A 8 -2.47 9.14 4.47
N ALA A 9 -2.17 10.43 4.39
CA ALA A 9 -1.04 10.89 3.58
C ALA A 9 0.33 10.45 4.14
N HIS A 10 0.42 10.11 5.42
CA HIS A 10 1.63 9.61 6.05
C HIS A 10 1.84 8.12 5.73
N ASP A 11 0.80 7.32 5.88
CA ASP A 11 0.75 5.91 5.55
C ASP A 11 1.06 5.66 4.07
N ARG A 12 0.49 6.48 3.18
CA ARG A 12 0.80 6.39 1.75
C ARG A 12 2.29 6.61 1.48
N ARG A 13 2.92 7.59 2.14
CA ARG A 13 4.36 7.84 2.00
C ARG A 13 5.19 6.65 2.49
N ILE A 14 4.80 6.01 3.59
CA ILE A 14 5.44 4.79 4.10
C ILE A 14 5.29 3.65 3.09
N ALA A 15 4.08 3.38 2.61
CA ALA A 15 3.80 2.35 1.61
C ALA A 15 4.65 2.55 0.35
N CYS A 16 4.71 3.78 -0.17
CA CYS A 16 5.54 4.13 -1.32
C CYS A 16 7.02 3.91 -1.04
N ARG A 17 7.50 4.27 0.15
CA ARG A 17 8.90 4.06 0.56
C ARG A 17 9.26 2.58 0.60
N MET A 18 8.40 1.72 1.14
CA MET A 18 8.64 0.28 1.22
C MET A 18 8.77 -0.35 -0.17
N ILE A 19 7.92 0.05 -1.12
CA ILE A 19 8.01 -0.41 -2.52
C ILE A 19 9.29 0.12 -3.19
N ARG A 20 9.63 1.38 -2.99
CA ARG A 20 10.80 2.02 -3.64
C ARG A 20 12.14 1.53 -3.08
N SER A 21 12.21 1.23 -1.79
CA SER A 21 13.39 0.68 -1.11
C SER A 21 13.60 -0.82 -1.38
N GLY A 22 12.57 -1.50 -1.90
CA GLY A 22 12.58 -2.96 -2.09
C GLY A 22 12.29 -3.75 -0.81
N GLU A 23 11.96 -3.08 0.31
CA GLU A 23 11.46 -3.74 1.53
C GLU A 23 10.16 -4.52 1.25
N ALA A 24 9.33 -4.01 0.34
CA ALA A 24 8.13 -4.70 -0.14
C ALA A 24 8.12 -4.77 -1.67
N GLN A 25 7.67 -5.90 -2.23
CA GLN A 25 7.56 -6.07 -3.68
C GLN A 25 6.14 -5.75 -4.19
N THR A 26 5.14 -6.03 -3.36
CA THR A 26 3.73 -5.92 -3.71
C THR A 26 2.92 -5.17 -2.66
N ALA A 27 1.72 -4.75 -3.03
CA ALA A 27 0.76 -4.17 -2.08
C ALA A 27 0.37 -5.16 -0.96
N ALA A 28 0.43 -6.47 -1.24
CA ALA A 28 0.15 -7.50 -0.23
C ALA A 28 1.27 -7.57 0.82
N ASP A 29 2.53 -7.42 0.41
CA ASP A 29 3.66 -7.35 1.35
C ASP A 29 3.54 -6.11 2.25
N VAL A 30 3.27 -4.93 1.65
CA VAL A 30 3.05 -3.70 2.41
C VAL A 30 1.89 -3.84 3.40
N GLN A 31 0.80 -4.49 2.98
CA GLN A 31 -0.35 -4.75 3.84
C GLN A 31 0.02 -5.68 5.01
N ARG A 32 0.65 -6.82 4.73
CA ARG A 32 1.06 -7.79 5.74
C ARG A 32 2.00 -7.18 6.77
N ASP A 33 2.97 -6.39 6.31
CA ASP A 33 4.08 -5.97 7.16
C ASP A 33 3.78 -4.67 7.92
N ARG A 34 2.95 -3.77 7.36
CA ARG A 34 2.70 -2.44 7.97
C ARG A 34 1.23 -2.13 8.25
N PHE A 35 0.30 -2.64 7.45
CA PHE A 35 -1.12 -2.29 7.54
C PHE A 35 -2.03 -3.52 7.63
N PRO A 36 -1.87 -4.40 8.63
CA PRO A 36 -2.64 -5.65 8.73
C PRO A 36 -4.16 -5.40 8.81
N ASP A 37 -4.57 -4.27 9.40
CA ASP A 37 -5.97 -3.87 9.56
C ASP A 37 -6.58 -3.22 8.31
N VAL A 38 -5.77 -2.95 7.28
CA VAL A 38 -6.22 -2.33 6.04
C VAL A 38 -6.31 -3.40 4.95
N PRO A 39 -7.41 -3.48 4.19
CA PRO A 39 -7.49 -4.42 3.08
C PRO A 39 -6.39 -4.17 2.04
N ALA A 40 -5.76 -5.24 1.53
CA ALA A 40 -4.70 -5.15 0.53
C ALA A 40 -5.11 -4.37 -0.73
N TRP A 41 -6.41 -4.41 -1.11
CA TRP A 41 -6.92 -3.63 -2.23
C TRP A 41 -6.90 -2.11 -1.96
N THR A 42 -7.06 -1.67 -0.71
CA THR A 42 -6.96 -0.26 -0.33
C THR A 42 -5.51 0.21 -0.43
N VAL A 43 -4.56 -0.62 0.00
CA VAL A 43 -3.11 -0.38 -0.19
C VAL A 43 -2.77 -0.30 -1.68
N ARG A 44 -3.29 -1.22 -2.49
CA ARG A 44 -3.12 -1.20 -3.95
C ARG A 44 -3.67 0.08 -4.58
N GLN A 45 -4.87 0.51 -4.22
CA GLN A 45 -5.48 1.75 -4.72
C GLN A 45 -4.66 2.99 -4.33
N ALA A 46 -4.10 3.01 -3.12
CA ALA A 46 -3.23 4.09 -2.69
C ALA A 46 -1.92 4.13 -3.50
N LEU A 47 -1.26 2.98 -3.68
CA LEU A 47 -0.04 2.89 -4.48
C LEU A 47 -0.29 3.25 -5.97
N GLN A 48 -1.44 2.86 -6.52
CA GLN A 48 -1.84 3.22 -7.89
C GLN A 48 -2.01 4.73 -8.09
N GLN A 49 -2.61 5.43 -7.12
CA GLN A 49 -2.72 6.90 -7.17
C GLN A 49 -1.36 7.60 -7.15
N GLU A 50 -0.34 6.95 -6.60
CA GLU A 50 1.04 7.46 -6.54
C GLU A 50 1.89 6.98 -7.74
N GLY A 51 1.26 6.35 -8.74
CA GLY A 51 1.93 5.82 -9.94
C GLY A 51 2.74 4.53 -9.68
N LEU A 52 2.67 3.97 -8.47
CA LEU A 52 3.34 2.73 -8.10
C LEU A 52 2.38 1.56 -8.34
N ASN A 53 2.25 1.14 -9.60
CA ASN A 53 1.80 -0.21 -9.86
C ASN A 53 2.90 -1.14 -9.38
N GLY A 54 2.73 -1.73 -8.19
CA GLY A 54 3.65 -2.73 -7.64
C GLY A 54 4.13 -3.65 -8.76
N ARG A 55 5.45 -3.80 -8.87
CA ARG A 55 6.16 -4.40 -10.02
C ARG A 55 5.30 -5.52 -10.59
N ARG A 56 4.72 -5.28 -11.77
CA ARG A 56 4.05 -6.33 -12.55
C ARG A 56 5.12 -7.40 -12.73
N LYS A 57 4.92 -8.56 -12.09
CA LYS A 57 5.71 -9.75 -12.34
C LYS A 57 5.40 -10.25 -13.75
#